data_AF-A0A966TQB7-F1
#
_entry.id   AF-A0A966TQB7-F1
#
_cell.length_a   1.000
_cell.length_b   1.000
_cell.length_c   1.000
_cell.angle_alpha   90.00
_cell.angle_beta   90.00
_cell.angle_gamma   90.00
#
_symmetry.space_group_name_H-M   'P 1'
#
loop_
_entity.id
_entity.type
_entity.pdbx_description
1 polymer ?
#
loop_
_entity_poly.entity_id
_entity_poly.type
_entity_poly.pdbx_seq_one_letter_code
_entity_poly.pdbx_strand_id
1 'polypeptide(L)'
;MSANGESNTVIDFKTISVIIVNFNSGPFLRESVSHLKRCRGAVDIIVVDNASTDLSAEFCHTELGVQFFPLDSNIGFGAACNLGAKAARGQILLFLNPDCFPSTDAFEILLAFFEANQNLGACGGLLLGFDGREQSGGRRRDPTLMLSAGKVMRRVTGLRFLPTFDLSNEPVRESVFRGVGGFDEAFFLHFEDLDLCRSIRRSGFEVRFVPQAVFFHYQGASGGLTSGTLGAHKARGFLEYFRKYSDIPGFVLRTLVGVVNLVDEGLQTRNSGANSDQRPPAAEIRGLIAGLTAGTVVHVVLGARSDIGEALIARLTKNSAEAKSRSEVARRLQEGERWIESNLHHKGVPAFILRPTLVFGGRWNRNINAIKRVLARSPFRPRLPFAVGLRNPIHADDLAEWIMRVLGSSSKLDTELAVVEYPGGEPISFDTLLARCADSVDCPVRTLRVNHLALRCIIFALRRLPTFGEIPKDFVDRLAQDFTFTDTRASLAASVEKRRFRP
;
A
#
# COMPACT_ATOMS: atom_id res chain seq x y z
N MET A 1 19.92 -36.81 -47.79
CA MET A 1 21.20 -36.47 -47.13
C MET A 1 21.45 -34.99 -47.42
N SER A 2 21.53 -34.03 -46.50
CA SER A 2 21.41 -33.98 -45.04
C SER A 2 20.86 -32.58 -44.71
N ALA A 3 19.79 -32.52 -43.93
CA ALA A 3 19.74 -31.93 -42.60
C ALA A 3 19.89 -30.39 -42.54
N ASN A 4 18.74 -29.74 -42.36
CA ASN A 4 18.55 -28.40 -41.84
C ASN A 4 19.38 -28.19 -40.56
N GLY A 5 20.26 -27.20 -40.56
CA GLY A 5 20.80 -26.62 -39.34
C GLY A 5 19.77 -25.67 -38.75
N GLU A 6 18.85 -26.19 -37.94
CA GLU A 6 18.11 -25.35 -37.01
C GLU A 6 19.09 -24.87 -35.93
N SER A 7 19.42 -23.57 -35.98
CA SER A 7 20.08 -22.89 -34.87
C SER A 7 19.10 -22.84 -33.70
N ASN A 8 19.12 -23.87 -32.86
CA ASN A 8 18.59 -23.84 -31.51
C ASN A 8 19.35 -22.76 -30.74
N THR A 9 18.88 -21.52 -30.84
CA THR A 9 19.22 -20.46 -29.90
C THR A 9 18.49 -20.82 -28.62
N VAL A 10 19.15 -21.63 -27.79
CA VAL A 10 18.80 -21.74 -26.38
C VAL A 10 18.94 -20.33 -25.83
N ILE A 11 17.82 -19.62 -25.72
CA ILE A 11 17.76 -18.40 -24.94
C ILE A 11 18.06 -18.87 -23.51
N ASP A 12 19.29 -18.64 -23.04
CA ASP A 12 19.66 -18.81 -21.64
C ASP A 12 18.88 -17.76 -20.86
N PHE A 13 17.61 -18.05 -20.58
CA PHE A 13 16.75 -17.15 -19.83
C PHE A 13 17.42 -16.97 -18.47
N LYS A 14 17.95 -15.78 -18.20
CA LYS A 14 18.37 -15.41 -16.85
C LYS A 14 17.18 -15.63 -15.92
N THR A 15 17.42 -16.27 -14.80
CA THR A 15 16.38 -16.70 -13.85
C THR A 15 16.45 -15.87 -12.57
N ILE A 16 15.29 -15.62 -11.94
CA ILE A 16 15.21 -14.94 -10.63
C ILE A 16 14.97 -15.96 -9.51
N SER A 17 15.82 -15.95 -8.48
CA SER A 17 15.52 -16.54 -7.17
C SER A 17 14.94 -15.49 -6.26
N VAL A 18 13.77 -15.76 -5.67
CA VAL A 18 13.11 -14.84 -4.75
C VAL A 18 13.39 -15.30 -3.32
N ILE A 19 13.99 -14.42 -2.52
CA ILE A 19 14.37 -14.69 -1.14
C ILE A 19 13.52 -13.82 -0.24
N ILE A 20 12.71 -14.46 0.61
CA ILE A 20 11.81 -13.83 1.56
C ILE A 20 12.30 -14.13 2.97
N VAL A 21 12.64 -13.09 3.73
CA VAL A 21 12.88 -13.21 5.16
C VAL A 21 11.56 -12.99 5.89
N ASN A 22 11.08 -14.02 6.57
CA ASN A 22 9.82 -13.96 7.31
C ASN A 22 10.06 -13.81 8.81
N PHE A 23 9.27 -12.94 9.46
CA PHE A 23 9.18 -12.85 10.92
C PHE A 23 7.76 -12.43 11.30
N ASN A 24 6.97 -13.35 11.87
CA ASN A 24 5.60 -13.13 12.31
C ASN A 24 4.70 -12.44 11.27
N SER A 25 4.79 -12.85 10.00
CA SER A 25 4.08 -12.24 8.86
C SER A 25 3.29 -13.26 8.01
N GLY A 26 2.87 -14.40 8.60
CA GLY A 26 2.29 -15.55 7.88
C GLY A 26 1.14 -15.24 6.91
N PRO A 27 0.12 -14.44 7.28
CA PRO A 27 -0.93 -14.09 6.33
C PRO A 27 -0.41 -13.34 5.10
N PHE A 28 0.54 -12.42 5.27
CA PHE A 28 1.15 -11.67 4.16
C PHE A 28 2.07 -12.56 3.32
N LEU A 29 2.87 -13.39 3.99
CA LEU A 29 3.73 -14.38 3.34
C LEU A 29 2.93 -15.30 2.41
N ARG A 30 1.78 -15.80 2.88
CA ARG A 30 0.89 -16.64 2.07
C ARG A 30 0.45 -15.96 0.78
N GLU A 31 -0.04 -14.73 0.90
CA GLU A 31 -0.47 -13.96 -0.26
C GLU A 31 0.72 -13.66 -1.20
N SER A 32 1.88 -13.28 -0.66
CA SER A 32 3.07 -12.96 -1.45
C SER A 32 3.54 -14.19 -2.25
N VAL A 33 3.63 -15.36 -1.60
CA VAL A 33 3.94 -16.63 -2.29
C VAL A 33 2.91 -16.96 -3.37
N SER A 34 1.61 -16.82 -3.09
CA SER A 34 0.57 -17.06 -4.10
C SER A 34 0.68 -16.12 -5.30
N HIS A 35 1.10 -14.86 -5.08
CA HIS A 35 1.33 -13.89 -6.15
C HIS A 35 2.57 -14.25 -6.97
N LEU A 36 3.68 -14.59 -6.31
CA LEU A 36 4.95 -14.95 -6.95
C LEU A 36 4.81 -16.15 -7.89
N LYS A 37 4.00 -17.15 -7.52
CA LYS A 37 3.71 -18.30 -8.37
C LYS A 37 3.01 -17.97 -9.69
N ARG A 38 2.40 -16.79 -9.80
CA ARG A 38 1.75 -16.29 -11.02
C ARG A 38 2.67 -15.44 -11.89
N CYS A 39 3.82 -15.01 -11.36
CA CYS A 39 4.82 -14.26 -12.11
C CYS A 39 5.62 -15.19 -13.02
N ARG A 40 5.84 -14.78 -14.27
CA ARG A 40 6.70 -15.50 -15.20
C ARG A 40 8.17 -15.14 -14.93
N GLY A 41 9.09 -16.10 -15.09
CA GLY A 41 10.53 -15.87 -14.92
C GLY A 41 11.10 -16.05 -13.50
N ALA A 42 10.26 -16.35 -12.49
CA ALA A 42 10.72 -16.81 -11.18
C ALA A 42 11.06 -18.31 -11.22
N VAL A 43 12.18 -18.70 -10.61
CA VAL A 43 12.64 -20.10 -10.58
C VAL A 43 12.41 -20.77 -9.25
N ASP A 44 12.71 -20.09 -8.15
CA ASP A 44 12.60 -20.65 -6.82
C ASP A 44 12.25 -19.56 -5.81
N ILE A 45 11.31 -19.91 -4.93
CA ILE A 45 10.87 -19.10 -3.81
C ILE A 45 11.50 -19.69 -2.56
N ILE A 46 12.39 -18.93 -1.93
CA ILE A 46 13.13 -19.31 -0.74
C ILE A 46 12.62 -18.46 0.41
N VAL A 47 12.12 -19.10 1.45
CA VAL A 47 11.63 -18.45 2.66
C VAL A 47 12.56 -18.82 3.80
N VAL A 48 13.21 -17.82 4.39
CA VAL A 48 14.01 -17.95 5.61
C VAL A 48 13.20 -17.38 6.76
N ASP A 49 12.80 -18.24 7.71
CA ASP A 49 11.98 -17.85 8.84
C ASP A 49 12.83 -17.55 10.07
N ASN A 50 12.81 -16.30 10.50
CA ASN A 50 13.59 -15.76 11.62
C ASN A 50 12.98 -16.09 12.99
N ALA A 51 12.62 -17.36 13.22
CA ALA A 51 11.97 -17.85 14.43
C ALA A 51 10.58 -17.23 14.68
N SER A 52 9.68 -17.35 13.70
CA SER A 52 8.30 -16.90 13.86
C SER A 52 7.52 -17.80 14.82
N THR A 53 6.56 -17.21 15.52
CA THR A 53 5.64 -17.90 16.44
C THR A 53 4.20 -17.92 15.91
N ASP A 54 4.00 -17.54 14.65
CA ASP A 54 2.71 -17.55 13.96
C ASP A 54 2.54 -18.79 13.08
N LEU A 55 1.51 -18.81 12.23
CA LEU A 55 1.20 -19.93 11.34
C LEU A 55 2.04 -19.95 10.05
N SER A 56 3.14 -19.18 9.95
CA SER A 56 4.00 -19.17 8.77
C SER A 56 4.59 -20.54 8.45
N ALA A 57 5.08 -21.26 9.46
CA ALA A 57 5.72 -22.56 9.25
C ALA A 57 4.72 -23.60 8.71
N GLU A 58 3.52 -23.67 9.31
CA GLU A 58 2.47 -24.59 8.86
C GLU A 58 2.12 -24.36 7.38
N PHE A 59 1.93 -23.10 6.99
CA PHE A 59 1.69 -22.73 5.60
C PHE A 59 2.85 -23.19 4.69
N CYS A 60 4.09 -22.79 5.00
CA CYS A 60 5.23 -23.06 4.14
C CYS A 60 5.55 -24.54 3.98
N HIS A 61 5.34 -25.36 5.02
CA HIS A 61 5.55 -26.81 4.93
C HIS A 61 4.57 -27.51 3.97
N THR A 62 3.36 -26.96 3.82
CA THR A 62 2.33 -27.53 2.94
C THR A 62 2.39 -27.00 1.50
N GLU A 63 3.13 -25.92 1.26
CA GLU A 63 3.12 -25.21 -0.01
C GLU A 63 4.18 -25.76 -1.00
N LEU A 64 3.74 -26.42 -2.07
CA LEU A 64 4.64 -26.96 -3.09
C LEU A 64 5.45 -25.86 -3.79
N GLY A 65 6.74 -26.08 -4.04
CA GLY A 65 7.59 -25.13 -4.78
C GLY A 65 8.15 -23.97 -3.94
N VAL A 66 7.99 -24.02 -2.61
CA VAL A 66 8.66 -23.12 -1.66
C VAL A 66 9.76 -23.89 -0.92
N GLN A 67 10.96 -23.35 -0.88
CA GLN A 67 12.04 -23.85 -0.02
C GLN A 67 11.97 -23.11 1.31
N PHE A 68 11.66 -23.81 2.39
CA PHE A 68 11.46 -23.21 3.71
C PHE A 68 12.61 -23.55 4.67
N PHE A 69 13.22 -22.53 5.26
CA PHE A 69 14.32 -22.63 6.21
C PHE A 69 13.91 -22.01 7.55
N PRO A 70 13.37 -22.81 8.50
CA PRO A 70 13.08 -22.34 9.84
C PRO A 70 14.36 -22.18 10.66
N LEU A 71 14.49 -21.07 11.38
CA LEU A 71 15.59 -20.80 12.29
C LEU A 71 15.13 -20.87 13.75
N ASP A 72 16.04 -21.29 14.63
CA ASP A 72 15.79 -21.36 16.07
C ASP A 72 15.81 -19.98 16.75
N SER A 73 16.36 -18.96 16.08
CA SER A 73 16.42 -17.59 16.58
C SER A 73 16.40 -16.57 15.46
N ASN A 74 16.00 -15.34 15.77
CA ASN A 74 16.05 -14.23 14.82
C ASN A 74 17.48 -13.72 14.68
N ILE A 75 18.11 -13.98 13.54
CA ILE A 75 19.50 -13.60 13.24
C ILE A 75 19.63 -12.25 12.54
N GLY A 76 18.52 -11.54 12.33
CA GLY A 76 18.47 -10.29 11.58
C GLY A 76 18.20 -10.50 10.08
N PHE A 77 17.95 -9.40 9.37
CA PHE A 77 17.54 -9.43 7.96
C PHE A 77 18.69 -9.79 7.02
N GLY A 78 19.83 -9.10 7.13
CA GLY A 78 20.99 -9.33 6.24
C GLY A 78 21.54 -10.76 6.33
N ALA A 79 21.70 -11.27 7.56
CA ALA A 79 22.17 -12.64 7.78
C ALA A 79 21.18 -13.70 7.24
N ALA A 80 19.88 -13.49 7.43
CA ALA A 80 18.85 -14.37 6.86
C ALA A 80 18.83 -14.32 5.31
N CYS A 81 18.99 -13.13 4.72
CA CYS A 81 19.15 -12.97 3.27
C CYS A 81 20.38 -13.72 2.74
N ASN A 82 21.53 -13.63 3.42
CA ASN A 82 22.74 -14.36 3.06
C ASN A 82 22.52 -15.89 3.11
N LEU A 83 21.79 -16.38 4.12
CA LEU A 83 21.44 -17.80 4.21
C LEU A 83 20.57 -18.23 3.02
N GLY A 84 19.52 -17.47 2.72
CA GLY A 84 18.65 -17.74 1.57
C GLY A 84 19.40 -17.70 0.23
N ALA A 85 20.32 -16.74 0.07
CA ALA A 85 21.14 -16.61 -1.14
C ALA A 85 22.05 -17.81 -1.40
N LYS A 86 22.45 -18.57 -0.37
CA LYS A 86 23.23 -19.81 -0.55
C LYS A 86 22.41 -20.93 -1.22
N ALA A 87 21.09 -20.94 -1.03
CA ALA A 87 20.18 -21.91 -1.61
C ALA A 87 19.61 -21.48 -2.97
N ALA A 88 19.84 -20.22 -3.37
CA ALA A 88 19.37 -19.64 -4.63
C ALA A 88 20.09 -20.25 -5.84
N ARG A 89 19.32 -20.47 -6.91
CA ARG A 89 19.80 -21.02 -8.19
C ARG A 89 19.75 -20.02 -9.34
N GLY A 90 19.09 -18.90 -9.15
CA GLY A 90 18.89 -17.84 -10.13
C GLY A 90 20.15 -17.00 -10.33
N GLN A 91 20.35 -16.55 -11.57
CA GLN A 91 21.42 -15.60 -11.88
C GLN A 91 21.15 -14.21 -11.27
N ILE A 92 19.89 -13.93 -10.95
CA ILE A 92 19.44 -12.72 -10.26
C ILE A 92 18.79 -13.14 -8.93
N LEU A 93 19.18 -12.48 -7.84
CA LEU A 93 18.60 -12.63 -6.52
C LEU A 93 17.65 -11.48 -6.25
N LEU A 94 16.39 -11.76 -5.91
CA LEU A 94 15.42 -10.75 -5.49
C LEU A 94 15.12 -10.91 -4.00
N PHE A 95 15.59 -9.96 -3.19
CA PHE A 95 15.24 -9.89 -1.77
C PHE A 95 13.90 -9.17 -1.62
N LEU A 96 12.88 -9.90 -1.17
CA LEU A 96 11.50 -9.43 -1.13
C LEU A 96 10.94 -9.57 0.29
N ASN A 97 10.35 -8.50 0.81
CA ASN A 97 9.61 -8.56 2.07
C ASN A 97 8.32 -9.41 1.92
N PRO A 98 7.85 -10.09 2.98
CA PRO A 98 6.65 -10.93 2.93
C PRO A 98 5.36 -10.13 2.67
N ASP A 99 5.37 -8.81 2.87
CA ASP A 99 4.27 -7.88 2.63
C ASP A 99 4.42 -7.10 1.30
N CYS A 100 5.24 -7.62 0.38
CA CYS A 100 5.47 -7.05 -0.95
C CYS A 100 5.00 -8.00 -2.07
N PHE A 101 4.40 -7.42 -3.11
CA PHE A 101 3.71 -8.11 -4.20
C PHE A 101 4.15 -7.54 -5.55
N PRO A 102 4.91 -8.27 -6.38
CA PRO A 102 5.28 -7.80 -7.72
C PRO A 102 4.07 -7.73 -8.65
N SER A 103 4.11 -6.82 -9.63
CA SER A 103 3.25 -6.92 -10.81
C SER A 103 3.59 -8.17 -11.62
N THR A 104 2.63 -8.67 -12.42
CA THR A 104 2.78 -9.93 -13.16
C THR A 104 3.94 -9.92 -14.17
N ASP A 105 4.29 -8.74 -14.68
CA ASP A 105 5.35 -8.46 -15.65
C ASP A 105 6.67 -7.96 -15.02
N ALA A 106 6.71 -7.72 -13.70
CA ALA A 106 7.87 -7.13 -13.03
C ALA A 106 9.16 -7.93 -13.28
N PHE A 107 9.07 -9.26 -13.27
CA PHE A 107 10.22 -10.15 -13.43
C PHE A 107 10.76 -10.13 -14.86
N GLU A 108 9.88 -10.17 -15.87
CA GLU A 108 10.27 -10.05 -17.27
C GLU A 108 10.99 -8.72 -17.54
N ILE A 109 10.46 -7.62 -16.99
CA ILE A 109 11.06 -6.28 -17.09
C ILE A 109 12.45 -6.24 -16.44
N LEU A 110 12.58 -6.81 -15.24
CA LEU A 110 13.86 -6.86 -14.53
C LEU A 110 14.90 -7.70 -15.28
N LEU A 111 14.51 -8.88 -15.75
CA LEU A 111 15.40 -9.76 -16.51
C LEU A 111 15.90 -9.09 -17.79
N ALA A 112 15.00 -8.49 -18.57
CA ALA A 112 15.36 -7.73 -19.77
C ALA A 112 16.31 -6.56 -19.43
N PHE A 113 16.11 -5.89 -18.31
CA PHE A 113 16.98 -4.80 -17.86
C PHE A 113 18.39 -5.28 -17.48
N PHE A 114 18.51 -6.42 -16.79
CA PHE A 114 19.81 -7.05 -16.45
C PHE A 114 20.53 -7.66 -17.66
N GLU A 115 19.79 -8.08 -18.68
CA GLU A 115 20.32 -8.56 -19.95
C GLU A 115 20.91 -7.40 -20.77
N ALA A 116 20.16 -6.30 -20.90
CA ALA A 116 20.58 -5.11 -21.62
C ALA A 116 21.76 -4.36 -20.96
N ASN A 117 22.01 -4.57 -19.66
CA ASN A 117 23.02 -3.83 -18.91
C ASN A 117 23.98 -4.80 -18.17
N GLN A 118 25.09 -5.18 -18.82
CA GLN A 118 26.06 -6.13 -18.23
C GLN A 118 26.81 -5.54 -17.02
N ASN A 119 27.03 -4.22 -16.97
CA ASN A 119 27.65 -3.54 -15.82
C ASN A 119 26.69 -3.26 -14.66
N LEU A 120 25.44 -3.72 -14.76
CA LEU A 120 24.45 -3.57 -13.68
C LEU A 120 24.68 -4.63 -12.60
N GLY A 121 24.98 -4.15 -11.39
CA GLY A 121 25.12 -4.98 -10.19
C GLY A 121 23.80 -5.17 -9.45
N ALA A 122 23.02 -4.11 -9.29
CA ALA A 122 21.70 -4.15 -8.65
C ALA A 122 20.74 -3.11 -9.25
N CYS A 123 19.44 -3.31 -9.07
CA CYS A 123 18.48 -2.23 -9.30
C CYS A 123 17.32 -2.26 -8.32
N GLY A 124 16.67 -1.11 -8.13
CA GLY A 124 15.41 -0.99 -7.39
C GLY A 124 14.21 -0.84 -8.35
N GLY A 125 13.07 -1.43 -7.99
CA GLY A 125 11.79 -1.26 -8.69
C GLY A 125 10.94 -0.11 -8.11
N LEU A 126 9.87 0.27 -8.82
CA LEU A 126 8.89 1.23 -8.31
C LEU A 126 8.05 0.57 -7.20
N LEU A 127 8.19 1.07 -5.97
CA LEU A 127 7.38 0.63 -4.84
C LEU A 127 6.13 1.51 -4.70
N LEU A 128 4.95 0.90 -4.74
CA LEU A 128 3.67 1.58 -4.57
C LEU A 128 2.98 1.08 -3.30
N GLY A 129 2.45 2.01 -2.50
CA GLY A 129 1.41 1.68 -1.54
C GLY A 129 0.12 1.28 -2.25
N PHE A 130 -0.75 0.56 -1.55
CA PHE A 130 -2.10 0.24 -2.04
C PHE A 130 -3.00 1.49 -2.18
N ASP A 131 -2.56 2.64 -1.68
CA ASP A 131 -3.18 3.95 -1.92
C ASP A 131 -2.66 4.65 -3.20
N GLY A 132 -1.83 3.95 -3.99
CA GLY A 132 -1.25 4.41 -5.24
C GLY A 132 -0.08 5.38 -5.09
N ARG A 133 0.42 5.59 -3.85
CA ARG A 133 1.55 6.51 -3.62
C ARG A 133 2.87 5.78 -3.75
N GLU A 134 3.83 6.42 -4.40
CA GLU A 134 5.22 5.93 -4.39
C GLU A 134 5.75 5.91 -2.95
N GLN A 135 6.26 4.75 -2.55
CA GLN A 135 7.14 4.61 -1.42
C GLN A 135 8.56 4.76 -1.97
N SER A 136 9.24 5.82 -1.56
CA SER A 136 10.52 6.21 -2.16
C SER A 136 11.63 5.15 -2.02
N GLY A 137 11.39 4.09 -1.23
CA GLY A 137 12.30 3.00 -0.91
C GLY A 137 13.13 2.42 -2.06
N GLY A 138 12.55 2.35 -3.27
CA GLY A 138 13.24 1.83 -4.45
C GLY A 138 14.34 2.73 -5.01
N ARG A 139 14.47 3.99 -4.55
CA ARG A 139 15.46 4.95 -5.05
C ARG A 139 16.68 5.02 -4.14
N ARG A 140 17.80 4.43 -4.56
CA ARG A 140 19.01 4.40 -3.73
C ARG A 140 19.98 5.52 -4.03
N ARG A 141 20.27 6.30 -3.00
CA ARG A 141 21.40 7.25 -2.93
C ARG A 141 22.14 6.99 -1.62
N ASP A 142 23.48 7.02 -1.67
CA ASP A 142 24.28 6.80 -0.48
C ASP A 142 23.98 7.86 0.58
N PRO A 143 23.68 7.48 1.84
CA PRO A 143 23.47 8.44 2.91
C PRO A 143 24.78 9.19 3.16
N THR A 144 24.75 10.50 2.96
CA THR A 144 25.77 11.41 3.50
C THR A 144 25.24 12.07 4.76
N LEU A 145 26.12 12.64 5.58
CA LEU A 145 25.71 13.44 6.74
C LEU A 145 24.75 14.57 6.32
N MET A 146 25.02 15.21 5.18
CA MET A 146 24.19 16.28 4.65
C MET A 146 22.79 15.80 4.26
N LEU A 147 22.69 14.60 3.65
CA LEU A 147 21.41 13.96 3.31
C LEU A 147 20.64 13.49 4.55
N SER A 148 21.37 13.02 5.56
CA SER A 148 20.81 12.56 6.83
C SER A 148 20.29 13.73 7.67
N ALA A 149 21.06 14.82 7.76
CA ALA A 149 20.64 16.08 8.36
C ALA A 149 19.48 16.72 7.57
N GLY A 150 19.49 16.63 6.24
CA GLY A 150 18.38 17.08 5.39
C GLY A 150 17.07 16.34 5.68
N LYS A 151 17.09 15.04 5.96
CA LYS A 151 15.91 14.24 6.33
C LYS A 151 15.31 14.69 7.67
N VAL A 152 16.16 14.96 8.65
CA VAL A 152 15.76 15.49 9.98
C VAL A 152 15.22 16.90 9.82
N MET A 153 15.93 17.77 9.11
CA MET A 153 15.53 19.17 8.91
C MET A 153 14.23 19.26 8.09
N ARG A 154 13.99 18.37 7.12
CA ARG A 154 12.71 18.27 6.41
C ARG A 154 11.55 17.89 7.34
N ARG A 155 11.76 17.00 8.31
CA ARG A 155 10.74 16.67 9.33
C ARG A 155 10.44 17.86 10.24
N VAL A 156 11.47 18.64 10.59
CA VAL A 156 11.34 19.82 11.47
C VAL A 156 10.73 21.03 10.74
N THR A 157 11.09 21.26 9.49
CA THR A 157 10.74 22.49 8.74
C THR A 157 9.64 22.32 7.71
N GLY A 158 9.33 21.09 7.31
CA GLY A 158 8.41 20.80 6.19
C GLY A 158 8.98 21.11 4.80
N LEU A 159 10.23 21.59 4.70
CA LEU A 159 10.84 21.98 3.44
C LEU A 159 11.23 20.76 2.59
N ARG A 160 10.49 20.54 1.51
CA ARG A 160 10.58 19.33 0.65
C ARG A 160 11.80 19.28 -0.28
N PHE A 161 12.54 20.37 -0.40
CA PHE A 161 13.70 20.49 -1.30
C PHE A 161 15.02 20.00 -0.67
N LEU A 162 14.97 19.49 0.57
CA LEU A 162 16.15 18.92 1.22
C LEU A 162 16.41 17.49 0.73
N PRO A 163 17.65 17.16 0.33
CA PRO A 163 17.94 15.89 -0.34
C PRO A 163 17.91 14.71 0.66
N THR A 164 17.32 13.58 0.25
CA THR A 164 17.09 12.38 1.09
C THR A 164 17.64 11.10 0.44
N PHE A 165 17.76 10.05 1.25
CA PHE A 165 18.04 8.68 0.82
C PHE A 165 16.86 7.77 1.19
N ASP A 166 16.63 6.74 0.37
CA ASP A 166 15.50 5.83 0.52
C ASP A 166 15.91 4.35 0.63
N LEU A 167 15.02 3.54 1.21
CA LEU A 167 15.22 2.14 1.66
C LEU A 167 14.11 1.19 1.17
N SER A 168 14.43 0.16 0.36
CA SER A 168 13.93 -1.24 0.31
C SER A 168 13.92 -1.88 -1.10
N ASN A 169 13.94 -3.23 -1.11
CA ASN A 169 13.78 -4.25 -2.17
C ASN A 169 14.56 -4.06 -3.48
N GLU A 170 15.60 -4.88 -3.66
CA GLU A 170 16.49 -4.81 -4.82
C GLU A 170 16.76 -6.19 -5.40
N PRO A 171 16.44 -6.43 -6.68
CA PRO A 171 17.11 -7.45 -7.45
C PRO A 171 18.60 -7.12 -7.62
N VAL A 172 19.44 -8.13 -7.41
CA VAL A 172 20.91 -8.06 -7.46
C VAL A 172 21.43 -9.20 -8.33
N ARG A 173 22.43 -8.93 -9.16
CA ARG A 173 23.13 -9.98 -9.91
C ARG A 173 23.87 -10.89 -8.94
N GLU A 174 23.62 -12.19 -9.02
CA GLU A 174 24.12 -13.18 -8.07
C GLU A 174 25.65 -13.16 -7.96
N SER A 175 26.35 -13.11 -9.11
CA SER A 175 27.80 -13.07 -9.15
C SER A 175 28.38 -11.81 -8.50
N VAL A 176 27.69 -10.67 -8.62
CA VAL A 176 28.07 -9.41 -7.98
C VAL A 176 27.80 -9.47 -6.49
N PHE A 177 26.64 -10.00 -6.08
CA PHE A 177 26.29 -10.20 -4.67
C PHE A 177 27.35 -11.04 -3.96
N ARG A 178 27.78 -12.17 -4.56
CA ARG A 178 28.87 -12.98 -4.01
C ARG A 178 30.21 -12.27 -4.05
N GLY A 179 30.52 -11.57 -5.13
CA GLY A 179 31.78 -10.85 -5.30
C GLY A 179 32.00 -9.74 -4.27
N VAL A 180 30.94 -9.10 -3.78
CA VAL A 180 31.01 -8.08 -2.72
C VAL A 180 30.87 -8.64 -1.30
N GLY A 181 30.66 -9.97 -1.16
CA GLY A 181 30.55 -10.64 0.14
C GLY A 181 29.14 -10.69 0.74
N GLY A 182 28.10 -10.37 -0.03
CA GLY A 182 26.71 -10.35 0.42
C GLY A 182 26.36 -9.20 1.36
N PHE A 183 25.32 -9.37 2.18
CA PHE A 183 24.98 -8.40 3.23
C PHE A 183 25.97 -8.48 4.38
N ASP A 184 26.38 -7.33 4.90
CA ASP A 184 27.20 -7.27 6.11
C ASP A 184 26.35 -7.60 7.35
N GLU A 185 26.64 -8.73 7.98
CA GLU A 185 25.88 -9.27 9.12
C GLU A 185 26.04 -8.44 10.40
N ALA A 186 26.92 -7.44 10.42
CA ALA A 186 26.96 -6.44 11.49
C ALA A 186 25.66 -5.61 11.56
N PHE A 187 24.93 -5.50 10.44
CA PHE A 187 23.62 -4.84 10.37
C PHE A 187 22.51 -5.86 10.64
N PHE A 188 22.00 -5.87 11.88
CA PHE A 188 20.87 -6.73 12.25
C PHE A 188 19.58 -6.38 11.47
N LEU A 189 19.25 -5.09 11.37
CA LEU A 189 18.06 -4.59 10.66
C LEU A 189 18.23 -3.09 10.35
N HIS A 190 17.93 -2.70 9.12
CA HIS A 190 18.18 -1.38 8.51
C HIS A 190 19.65 -1.04 8.25
N PHE A 191 19.88 -0.36 7.12
CA PHE A 191 21.17 0.05 6.57
C PHE A 191 22.01 -1.05 5.91
N GLU A 192 21.66 -2.33 6.07
CA GLU A 192 22.30 -3.46 5.38
C GLU A 192 22.20 -3.35 3.86
N ASP A 193 21.09 -2.84 3.37
CA ASP A 193 20.81 -2.63 1.96
C ASP A 193 21.61 -1.45 1.38
N LEU A 194 21.69 -0.34 2.12
CA LEU A 194 22.53 0.81 1.74
C LEU A 194 24.02 0.45 1.75
N ASP A 195 24.44 -0.38 2.70
CA ASP A 195 25.79 -0.93 2.74
C ASP A 195 26.09 -1.79 1.51
N LEU A 196 25.17 -2.69 1.15
CA LEU A 196 25.28 -3.52 -0.04
C LEU A 196 25.37 -2.67 -1.32
N CYS A 197 24.45 -1.71 -1.53
CA CYS A 197 24.49 -0.84 -2.71
C CYS A 197 25.83 -0.10 -2.83
N ARG A 198 26.36 0.38 -1.70
CA ARG A 198 27.64 1.10 -1.69
C ARG A 198 28.80 0.19 -2.00
N SER A 199 28.82 -1.03 -1.45
CA SER A 199 29.81 -2.05 -1.77
C SER A 199 29.80 -2.41 -3.26
N ILE A 200 28.61 -2.58 -3.85
CA ILE A 200 28.43 -2.80 -5.30
C ILE A 200 29.03 -1.63 -6.10
N ARG A 201 28.70 -0.37 -5.78
CA ARG A 201 29.28 0.80 -6.46
C ARG A 201 30.80 0.87 -6.34
N ARG A 202 31.36 0.59 -5.15
CA ARG A 202 32.81 0.59 -4.92
C ARG A 202 33.54 -0.51 -5.69
N SER A 203 32.85 -1.61 -6.02
CA SER A 203 33.38 -2.69 -6.87
C SER A 203 33.30 -2.39 -8.38
N GLY A 204 32.83 -1.20 -8.77
CA GLY A 204 32.78 -0.75 -10.17
C GLY A 204 31.46 -1.02 -10.90
N PHE A 205 30.51 -1.69 -10.25
CA PHE A 205 29.19 -1.97 -10.80
C PHE A 205 28.19 -0.85 -10.54
N GLU A 206 27.14 -0.79 -11.35
CA GLU A 206 26.09 0.22 -11.20
C GLU A 206 24.92 -0.29 -10.35
N VAL A 207 24.29 0.67 -9.64
CA VAL A 207 23.02 0.47 -8.95
C VAL A 207 22.01 1.45 -9.54
N ARG A 208 20.98 0.96 -10.24
CA ARG A 208 20.01 1.79 -10.99
C ARG A 208 18.58 1.65 -10.46
N PHE A 209 17.67 2.48 -10.96
CA PHE A 209 16.24 2.43 -10.66
C PHE A 209 15.45 2.11 -11.94
N VAL A 210 14.53 1.15 -11.85
CA VAL A 210 13.71 0.63 -12.96
C VAL A 210 12.23 0.89 -12.65
N PRO A 211 11.70 2.07 -13.00
CA PRO A 211 10.32 2.44 -12.66
C PRO A 211 9.26 1.58 -13.33
N GLN A 212 9.62 0.85 -14.40
CA GLN A 212 8.74 -0.05 -15.12
C GLN A 212 8.45 -1.33 -14.33
N ALA A 213 9.38 -1.77 -13.45
CA ALA A 213 9.17 -2.93 -12.60
C ALA A 213 8.43 -2.50 -11.33
N VAL A 214 7.13 -2.79 -11.25
CA VAL A 214 6.26 -2.32 -10.17
C VAL A 214 6.09 -3.36 -9.07
N PHE A 215 6.16 -2.91 -7.83
CA PHE A 215 5.97 -3.71 -6.63
C PHE A 215 5.00 -3.00 -5.69
N PHE A 216 3.94 -3.68 -5.26
CA PHE A 216 3.04 -3.17 -4.22
C PHE A 216 3.58 -3.57 -2.85
N HIS A 217 3.67 -2.63 -1.91
CA HIS A 217 4.22 -2.89 -0.59
C HIS A 217 3.28 -2.40 0.50
N TYR A 218 2.88 -3.31 1.39
CA TYR A 218 2.03 -3.00 2.52
C TYR A 218 2.89 -2.57 3.71
N GLN A 219 3.16 -1.27 3.82
CA GLN A 219 4.07 -0.74 4.84
C GLN A 219 3.55 -0.98 6.27
N GLY A 220 4.33 -1.67 7.10
CA GLY A 220 4.05 -1.88 8.53
C GLY A 220 3.20 -3.11 8.86
N ALA A 221 3.04 -4.04 7.91
CA ALA A 221 2.37 -5.32 8.11
C ALA A 221 3.20 -6.33 8.90
N SER A 222 4.53 -6.28 8.73
CA SER A 222 5.52 -7.11 9.42
C SER A 222 5.72 -6.65 10.87
N GLY A 223 4.64 -6.76 11.65
CA GLY A 223 4.43 -6.17 12.98
C GLY A 223 4.95 -7.01 14.15
N GLY A 224 6.20 -7.49 14.08
CA GLY A 224 6.82 -8.25 15.18
C GLY A 224 7.56 -7.41 16.22
N LEU A 225 8.01 -6.20 15.86
CA LEU A 225 8.85 -5.36 16.73
C LEU A 225 8.12 -4.08 17.15
N THR A 226 8.33 -3.67 18.40
CA THR A 226 7.78 -2.39 18.89
C THR A 226 8.44 -1.21 18.16
N SER A 227 7.74 -0.07 18.08
CA SER A 227 8.28 1.14 17.45
C SER A 227 9.60 1.61 18.08
N GLY A 228 9.77 1.40 19.39
CA GLY A 228 11.01 1.71 20.11
C GLY A 228 12.17 0.79 19.70
N THR A 229 11.93 -0.52 19.64
CA THR A 229 12.95 -1.50 19.20
C THR A 229 13.36 -1.24 17.75
N LEU A 230 12.42 -0.93 16.86
CA LEU A 230 12.69 -0.59 15.47
C LEU A 230 13.54 0.69 15.34
N GLY A 231 13.23 1.70 16.16
CA GLY A 231 14.03 2.93 16.25
C GLY A 231 15.47 2.67 16.70
N ALA A 232 15.64 1.81 17.71
CA ALA A 232 16.97 1.42 18.21
C ALA A 232 17.81 0.70 17.15
N HIS A 233 17.21 -0.23 16.38
CA HIS A 233 17.90 -0.88 15.26
C HIS A 233 18.29 0.11 14.16
N LYS A 234 17.39 1.05 13.78
CA LYS A 234 17.72 2.13 12.83
C LYS A 234 18.88 2.98 13.31
N ALA A 235 18.87 3.37 14.59
CA ALA A 235 19.95 4.13 15.21
C ALA A 235 21.28 3.37 15.16
N ARG A 236 21.26 2.08 15.54
CA ARG A 236 22.46 1.22 15.50
C ARG A 236 22.99 1.05 14.07
N GLY A 237 22.12 0.75 13.10
CA GLY A 237 22.50 0.63 11.69
C GLY A 237 23.09 1.94 11.14
N PHE A 238 22.51 3.09 11.49
CA PHE A 238 23.09 4.39 11.14
C PHE A 238 24.51 4.55 11.72
N LEU A 239 24.71 4.20 13.00
CA LEU A 239 26.02 4.29 13.64
C LEU A 239 27.07 3.39 12.95
N GLU A 240 26.71 2.14 12.66
CA GLU A 240 27.60 1.20 11.97
C GLU A 240 27.92 1.65 10.55
N TYR A 241 26.95 2.16 9.79
CA TYR A 241 27.16 2.65 8.43
C TYR A 241 28.20 3.78 8.39
N PHE A 242 28.05 4.79 9.25
CA PHE A 242 29.00 5.90 9.28
C PHE A 242 30.35 5.50 9.88
N ARG A 243 30.39 4.54 10.81
CA ARG A 243 31.68 3.97 11.27
C ARG A 243 32.44 3.30 10.13
N LYS A 244 31.74 2.62 9.20
CA LYS A 244 32.34 1.93 8.06
C LYS A 244 32.80 2.88 6.93
N TYR A 245 32.16 4.03 6.79
CA TYR A 245 32.29 4.87 5.59
C TYR A 245 32.64 6.34 5.83
N SER A 246 32.88 6.75 7.07
CA SER A 246 33.25 8.13 7.40
C SER A 246 34.25 8.19 8.55
N ASP A 247 35.11 9.20 8.53
CA ASP A 247 36.13 9.43 9.56
C ASP A 247 35.58 10.19 10.79
N ILE A 248 34.25 10.17 10.98
CA ILE A 248 33.61 10.93 12.05
C ILE A 248 33.86 10.21 13.38
N PRO A 249 34.36 10.91 14.40
CA PRO A 249 34.51 10.33 15.73
C PRO A 249 33.15 9.83 16.26
N GLY A 250 33.10 8.58 16.73
CA GLY A 250 31.85 7.92 17.12
C GLY A 250 31.04 8.65 18.22
N PHE A 251 31.69 9.49 19.03
CA PHE A 251 30.97 10.33 20.01
C PHE A 251 30.12 11.42 19.35
N VAL A 252 30.58 12.04 18.26
CA VAL A 252 29.83 13.05 17.49
C VAL A 252 28.59 12.43 16.87
N LEU A 253 28.74 11.22 16.33
CA LEU A 253 27.66 10.48 15.70
C LEU A 253 26.58 10.06 16.70
N ARG A 254 26.99 9.60 17.90
CA ARG A 254 26.07 9.31 19.00
C ARG A 254 25.27 10.54 19.44
N THR A 255 25.92 11.71 19.51
CA THR A 255 25.24 12.97 19.83
C THR A 255 24.21 13.34 18.76
N LEU A 256 24.54 13.21 17.48
CA LEU A 256 23.62 13.48 16.37
C LEU A 256 22.38 12.57 16.43
N VAL A 257 22.58 11.26 16.62
CA VAL A 257 21.48 10.29 16.76
C VAL A 257 20.61 10.64 17.98
N GLY A 258 21.22 11.01 19.12
CA GLY A 258 20.51 11.44 20.31
C GLY A 258 19.62 12.66 20.07
N VAL A 259 20.13 13.69 19.37
CA VAL A 259 19.36 14.89 19.01
C VAL A 259 18.20 14.53 18.06
N VAL A 260 18.43 13.67 17.07
CA VAL A 260 17.38 13.23 16.14
C VAL A 260 16.26 12.48 16.87
N ASN A 261 16.60 11.57 17.78
CA ASN A 261 15.60 10.83 18.56
C ASN A 261 14.77 11.75 19.46
N LEU A 262 15.41 12.73 20.12
CA LEU A 262 14.73 13.71 20.97
C LEU A 262 13.75 14.58 20.16
N VAL A 263 14.13 14.93 18.93
CA VAL A 263 13.28 15.68 17.99
C VAL A 263 12.13 14.80 17.47
N ASP A 264 12.37 13.53 17.13
CA ASP A 264 11.32 12.61 16.66
C ASP A 264 10.28 12.34 17.77
N GLU A 265 10.71 12.16 19.03
CA GLU A 265 9.83 12.06 20.20
C GLU A 265 9.01 13.35 20.41
N GLY A 266 9.64 14.52 20.27
CA GLY A 266 8.99 15.82 20.33
C GLY A 266 8.01 16.11 19.19
N LEU A 267 8.20 15.50 18.01
CA LEU A 267 7.31 15.63 16.85
C LEU A 267 6.17 14.61 16.84
N GLN A 268 6.39 13.39 17.34
CA GLN A 268 5.33 12.38 17.46
C GLN A 268 4.22 12.81 18.42
N THR A 269 4.57 13.54 19.50
CA THR A 269 3.59 14.14 20.41
C THR A 269 2.75 15.25 19.76
N ARG A 270 3.28 15.95 18.73
CA ARG A 270 2.57 16.98 17.95
C ARG A 270 1.77 16.46 16.75
N ASN A 271 2.20 15.38 16.11
CA ASN A 271 1.63 14.88 14.85
C ASN A 271 0.46 13.88 14.99
N SER A 272 -0.01 13.60 16.21
CA SER A 272 -1.24 12.85 16.47
C SER A 272 -2.51 13.54 15.90
N GLY A 273 -2.39 14.75 15.34
CA GLY A 273 -3.48 15.53 14.73
C GLY A 273 -3.42 15.77 13.21
N ALA A 274 -2.37 15.39 12.46
CA ALA A 274 -2.26 15.78 11.05
C ALA A 274 -1.52 14.75 10.19
N ASN A 275 -2.27 13.85 9.54
CA ASN A 275 -1.74 13.05 8.43
C ASN A 275 -2.42 13.53 7.14
N SER A 276 -1.93 14.64 6.61
CA SER A 276 -2.48 15.34 5.45
C SER A 276 -1.95 14.78 4.12
N ASP A 277 -2.91 14.56 3.21
CA ASP A 277 -2.85 14.55 1.75
C ASP A 277 -1.46 14.44 1.05
N GLN A 278 -1.21 13.28 0.43
CA GLN A 278 -0.18 13.10 -0.59
C GLN A 278 -0.78 12.32 -1.76
N ARG A 279 -1.60 12.95 -2.60
CA ARG A 279 -2.20 12.29 -3.78
C ARG A 279 -1.10 11.93 -4.81
N PRO A 280 -1.21 10.81 -5.56
CA PRO A 280 -0.27 10.50 -6.63
C PRO A 280 -0.22 11.64 -7.68
N PRO A 281 0.94 11.94 -8.29
CA PRO A 281 1.05 12.96 -9.32
C PRO A 281 0.20 12.57 -10.54
N ALA A 282 -0.64 13.50 -11.02
CA ALA A 282 -1.48 13.26 -12.20
C ALA A 282 -0.68 12.86 -13.46
N ALA A 283 0.62 13.15 -13.51
CA ALA A 283 1.51 12.77 -14.60
C ALA A 283 1.77 11.24 -14.67
N GLU A 284 1.83 10.54 -13.53
CA GLU A 284 2.10 9.10 -13.49
C GLU A 284 0.90 8.31 -13.99
N ILE A 285 -0.31 8.68 -13.56
CA ILE A 285 -1.57 8.11 -14.04
C ILE A 285 -1.71 8.35 -15.56
N ARG A 286 -1.32 9.54 -16.04
CA ARG A 286 -1.32 9.86 -17.47
C ARG A 286 -0.34 8.99 -18.26
N GLY A 287 0.86 8.76 -17.73
CA GLY A 287 1.87 7.90 -18.36
C GLY A 287 1.40 6.44 -18.48
N LEU A 288 0.76 5.92 -17.42
CA LEU A 288 0.23 4.56 -17.40
C LEU A 288 -0.89 4.37 -18.44
N ILE A 289 -1.80 5.34 -18.55
CA ILE A 289 -2.88 5.32 -19.55
C ILE A 289 -2.35 5.54 -20.98
N ALA A 290 -1.28 6.32 -21.13
CA ALA A 290 -0.64 6.54 -22.43
C ALA A 290 -0.04 5.24 -23.01
N GLY A 291 0.47 4.34 -22.16
CA GLY A 291 1.08 3.06 -22.56
C GLY A 291 0.12 1.92 -22.90
N LEU A 292 -1.19 2.08 -22.68
CA LEU A 292 -2.19 1.04 -22.96
C LEU A 292 -2.35 0.78 -24.46
N THR A 293 -2.36 -0.50 -24.84
CA THR A 293 -2.52 -1.00 -26.23
C THR A 293 -3.95 -1.47 -26.52
N ALA A 294 -4.32 -1.53 -27.81
CA ALA A 294 -5.60 -2.07 -28.26
C ALA A 294 -5.73 -3.54 -27.85
N GLY A 295 -6.78 -3.87 -27.08
CA GLY A 295 -7.01 -5.20 -26.50
C GLY A 295 -6.84 -5.27 -24.98
N THR A 296 -6.30 -4.22 -24.35
CA THR A 296 -6.28 -4.11 -22.87
C THR A 296 -7.65 -3.68 -22.35
N VAL A 297 -8.20 -4.35 -21.33
CA VAL A 297 -9.41 -3.91 -20.63
C VAL A 297 -9.00 -3.18 -19.34
N VAL A 298 -9.53 -1.98 -19.11
CA VAL A 298 -9.17 -1.16 -17.94
C VAL A 298 -10.33 -1.11 -16.95
N HIS A 299 -10.09 -1.62 -15.74
CA HIS A 299 -11.06 -1.49 -14.64
C HIS A 299 -10.60 -0.40 -13.68
N VAL A 300 -11.40 0.65 -13.54
CA VAL A 300 -11.16 1.76 -12.61
C VAL A 300 -12.13 1.65 -11.44
N VAL A 301 -11.60 1.36 -10.26
CA VAL A 301 -12.40 1.33 -9.03
C VAL A 301 -12.22 2.64 -8.28
N LEU A 302 -13.22 3.51 -8.32
CA LEU A 302 -13.20 4.76 -7.57
C LEU A 302 -13.71 4.49 -6.15
N GLY A 303 -12.84 3.94 -5.31
CA GLY A 303 -13.12 3.80 -3.87
C GLY A 303 -13.31 5.18 -3.23
N ALA A 304 -14.50 5.45 -2.70
CA ALA A 304 -14.77 6.71 -2.02
C ALA A 304 -13.92 6.82 -0.74
N ARG A 305 -12.83 7.58 -0.81
CA ARG A 305 -12.28 8.31 0.34
C ARG A 305 -13.39 9.23 0.89
N SER A 306 -13.43 9.50 2.20
CA SER A 306 -14.51 10.27 2.85
C SER A 306 -14.78 11.64 2.19
N ASP A 307 -13.74 12.24 1.61
CA ASP A 307 -13.75 13.48 0.82
C ASP A 307 -14.30 13.32 -0.61
N ILE A 308 -14.20 12.13 -1.21
CA ILE A 308 -14.75 11.77 -2.53
C ILE A 308 -16.25 11.50 -2.43
N GLY A 309 -16.71 10.88 -1.33
CA GLY A 309 -18.14 10.67 -1.06
C GLY A 309 -18.92 11.99 -0.95
N GLU A 310 -18.32 13.04 -0.38
CA GLU A 310 -18.92 14.38 -0.32
C GLU A 310 -19.01 15.06 -1.67
N ALA A 311 -17.97 14.93 -2.50
CA ALA A 311 -17.94 15.43 -3.86
C ALA A 311 -18.94 14.72 -4.79
N LEU A 312 -19.14 13.41 -4.60
CA LEU A 312 -20.14 12.61 -5.30
C LEU A 312 -21.57 13.01 -4.88
N ILE A 313 -21.79 13.28 -3.59
CA ILE A 313 -23.08 13.74 -3.06
C ILE A 313 -23.43 15.15 -3.55
N ALA A 314 -22.45 16.06 -3.58
CA ALA A 314 -22.62 17.42 -4.10
C ALA A 314 -23.02 17.47 -5.59
N ARG A 315 -22.61 16.45 -6.38
CA ARG A 315 -23.01 16.29 -7.79
C ARG A 315 -24.48 15.88 -7.97
N LEU A 316 -25.07 15.21 -6.97
CA LEU A 316 -26.40 14.59 -7.07
C LEU A 316 -27.50 15.44 -6.42
N THR A 317 -27.19 16.16 -5.35
CA THR A 317 -28.11 17.13 -4.75
C THR A 317 -28.04 18.46 -5.51
N LYS A 318 -28.83 18.59 -6.59
CA LYS A 318 -28.91 19.81 -7.44
C LYS A 318 -29.27 21.13 -6.72
N ASN A 319 -29.44 21.14 -5.40
CA ASN A 319 -29.86 22.31 -4.63
C ASN A 319 -29.01 22.52 -3.37
N SER A 320 -28.02 23.42 -3.43
CA SER A 320 -27.76 24.40 -2.36
C SER A 320 -26.71 25.43 -2.79
N ALA A 321 -26.98 26.69 -2.48
CA ALA A 321 -26.20 27.85 -2.92
C ALA A 321 -24.83 28.03 -2.22
N GLU A 322 -24.41 27.11 -1.35
CA GLU A 322 -23.12 27.16 -0.62
C GLU A 322 -22.03 26.23 -1.20
N ALA A 323 -22.27 25.60 -2.35
CA ALA A 323 -21.34 24.66 -3.00
C ALA A 323 -20.05 25.29 -3.58
N LYS A 324 -19.90 26.62 -3.62
CA LYS A 324 -18.89 27.32 -4.45
C LYS A 324 -17.42 27.12 -4.05
N SER A 325 -17.09 26.85 -2.78
CA SER A 325 -15.68 26.58 -2.36
C SER A 325 -15.32 25.09 -2.35
N ARG A 326 -16.31 24.20 -2.25
CA ARG A 326 -16.16 22.73 -2.16
C ARG A 326 -16.48 22.01 -3.48
N SER A 327 -16.94 22.78 -4.47
CA SER A 327 -17.06 22.47 -5.90
C SER A 327 -15.78 21.91 -6.52
N GLU A 328 -14.59 22.28 -6.03
CA GLU A 328 -13.34 21.96 -6.72
C GLU A 328 -12.99 20.47 -6.73
N VAL A 329 -13.17 19.75 -5.62
CA VAL A 329 -12.89 18.29 -5.58
C VAL A 329 -13.90 17.53 -6.44
N ALA A 330 -15.18 17.91 -6.36
CA ALA A 330 -16.24 17.35 -7.20
C ALA A 330 -16.03 17.64 -8.68
N ARG A 331 -15.68 18.88 -9.02
CA ARG A 331 -15.34 19.31 -10.37
C ARG A 331 -14.12 18.55 -10.89
N ARG A 332 -13.06 18.42 -10.10
CA ARG A 332 -11.84 17.69 -10.48
C ARG A 332 -12.08 16.19 -10.62
N LEU A 333 -12.95 15.59 -9.81
CA LEU A 333 -13.36 14.19 -10.00
C LEU A 333 -14.17 14.02 -11.27
N GLN A 334 -15.12 14.93 -11.55
CA GLN A 334 -15.86 14.93 -12.80
C GLN A 334 -14.95 15.11 -14.02
N GLU A 335 -13.96 16.00 -13.93
CA GLU A 335 -12.95 16.20 -14.95
C GLU A 335 -12.04 14.98 -15.10
N GLY A 336 -11.66 14.34 -14.00
CA GLY A 336 -10.88 13.11 -14.00
C GLY A 336 -11.62 11.95 -14.64
N GLU A 337 -12.89 11.74 -14.27
CA GLU A 337 -13.76 10.76 -14.92
C GLU A 337 -13.85 11.08 -16.41
N ARG A 338 -14.34 12.25 -16.82
CA ARG A 338 -14.45 12.65 -18.23
C ARG A 338 -13.14 12.51 -19.01
N TRP A 339 -12.00 12.80 -18.37
CA TRP A 339 -10.69 12.65 -18.98
C TRP A 339 -10.34 11.18 -19.22
N ILE A 340 -10.59 10.29 -18.24
CA ILE A 340 -10.43 8.84 -18.40
C ILE A 340 -11.36 8.35 -19.53
N GLU A 341 -12.62 8.76 -19.50
CA GLU A 341 -13.63 8.41 -20.49
C GLU A 341 -13.19 8.79 -21.91
N SER A 342 -12.80 10.06 -22.12
CA SER A 342 -12.36 10.55 -23.43
C SER A 342 -11.10 9.85 -23.93
N ASN A 343 -10.09 9.65 -23.07
CA ASN A 343 -8.82 9.05 -23.50
C ASN A 343 -8.94 7.55 -23.81
N LEU A 344 -9.72 6.81 -23.01
CA LEU A 344 -9.91 5.37 -23.25
C LEU A 344 -10.84 5.13 -24.45
N HIS A 345 -11.88 5.96 -24.62
CA HIS A 345 -12.74 5.92 -25.79
C HIS A 345 -11.98 6.20 -27.09
N HIS A 346 -11.13 7.23 -27.14
CA HIS A 346 -10.29 7.53 -28.32
C HIS A 346 -9.36 6.38 -28.71
N LYS A 347 -9.00 5.50 -27.76
CA LYS A 347 -8.14 4.34 -27.98
C LYS A 347 -8.91 3.03 -28.24
N GLY A 348 -10.25 3.05 -28.24
CA GLY A 348 -11.08 1.85 -28.37
C GLY A 348 -10.89 0.86 -27.21
N VAL A 349 -10.51 1.35 -26.02
CA VAL A 349 -10.26 0.53 -24.83
C VAL A 349 -11.54 0.47 -23.98
N PRO A 350 -12.13 -0.72 -23.75
CA PRO A 350 -13.25 -0.87 -22.84
C PRO A 350 -12.86 -0.49 -21.41
N ALA A 351 -13.73 0.25 -20.73
CA ALA A 351 -13.45 0.75 -19.38
C ALA A 351 -14.65 0.62 -18.44
N PHE A 352 -14.37 0.27 -17.18
CA PHE A 352 -15.39 0.15 -16.13
C PHE A 352 -15.08 1.10 -14.99
N ILE A 353 -16.01 1.99 -14.66
CA ILE A 353 -15.88 2.87 -13.49
C ILE A 353 -16.84 2.38 -12.42
N LEU A 354 -16.29 1.75 -11.37
CA LEU A 354 -17.06 1.25 -10.24
C LEU A 354 -17.20 2.30 -9.15
N ARG A 355 -18.44 2.57 -8.73
CA ARG A 355 -18.79 3.53 -7.67
C ARG A 355 -19.40 2.83 -6.46
N PRO A 356 -18.59 2.35 -5.50
CA PRO A 356 -19.09 1.90 -4.20
C PRO A 356 -19.50 3.10 -3.33
N THR A 357 -20.46 2.91 -2.43
CA THR A 357 -20.97 3.99 -1.56
C THR A 357 -20.13 4.16 -0.29
N LEU A 358 -20.24 3.19 0.64
CA LEU A 358 -19.48 3.12 1.89
C LEU A 358 -18.78 1.77 1.96
N VAL A 359 -17.49 1.73 1.63
CA VAL A 359 -16.71 0.49 1.72
C VAL A 359 -16.31 0.26 3.17
N PHE A 360 -16.60 -0.91 3.73
CA PHE A 360 -16.21 -1.31 5.08
C PHE A 360 -15.55 -2.69 5.11
N GLY A 361 -14.84 -3.00 6.19
CA GLY A 361 -14.04 -4.24 6.30
C GLY A 361 -12.55 -3.94 6.50
N GLY A 362 -11.85 -4.91 7.10
CA GLY A 362 -10.43 -4.78 7.44
C GLY A 362 -10.12 -3.72 8.52
N ARG A 363 -8.83 -3.49 8.79
CA ARG A 363 -8.36 -2.60 9.87
C ARG A 363 -8.45 -1.09 9.55
N TRP A 364 -8.83 -0.70 8.34
CA TRP A 364 -8.59 0.66 7.82
C TRP A 364 -9.83 1.49 7.46
N ASN A 365 -11.05 1.04 7.77
CA ASN A 365 -12.20 1.93 7.61
C ASN A 365 -12.16 3.07 8.65
N ARG A 366 -11.62 4.23 8.26
CA ARG A 366 -11.42 5.39 9.15
C ARG A 366 -12.73 5.89 9.78
N ASN A 367 -13.84 5.85 9.05
CA ASN A 367 -15.13 6.37 9.51
C ASN A 367 -15.77 5.46 10.56
N ILE A 368 -15.90 4.17 10.26
CA ILE A 368 -16.44 3.16 11.18
C ILE A 368 -15.52 3.00 12.38
N ASN A 369 -14.20 2.95 12.19
CA ASN A 369 -13.25 2.84 13.30
C ASN A 369 -13.20 4.11 14.15
N ALA A 370 -13.46 5.30 13.60
CA ALA A 370 -13.64 6.51 14.40
C ALA A 370 -14.91 6.42 15.26
N ILE A 371 -16.04 5.99 14.68
CA ILE A 371 -17.28 5.75 15.41
C ILE A 371 -17.06 4.74 16.54
N LYS A 372 -16.48 3.58 16.24
CA LYS A 372 -16.13 2.53 17.22
C LYS A 372 -15.23 3.06 18.34
N ARG A 373 -14.20 3.86 18.02
CA ARG A 373 -13.30 4.46 19.03
C ARG A 373 -13.99 5.45 19.96
N VAL A 374 -14.99 6.18 19.47
CA VAL A 374 -15.81 7.09 20.30
C VAL A 374 -16.75 6.27 21.17
N LEU A 375 -17.44 5.27 20.60
CA LEU A 375 -18.37 4.40 21.31
C LEU A 375 -17.70 3.59 22.42
N ALA A 376 -16.53 3.01 22.15
CA ALA A 376 -15.77 2.25 23.15
C ALA A 376 -15.32 3.09 24.36
N ARG A 377 -15.27 4.43 24.23
CA ARG A 377 -14.94 5.36 25.32
C ARG A 377 -16.18 6.07 25.89
N SER A 378 -17.35 5.83 25.32
CA SER A 378 -18.60 6.49 25.69
C SER A 378 -19.33 5.63 26.73
N PRO A 379 -19.81 6.22 27.84
CA PRO A 379 -20.69 5.52 28.76
C PRO A 379 -22.14 5.40 28.23
N PHE A 380 -22.43 5.97 27.06
CA PHE A 380 -23.76 6.01 26.46
C PHE A 380 -23.78 5.46 25.03
N ARG A 381 -24.82 4.68 24.72
CA ARG A 381 -25.19 4.26 23.38
C ARG A 381 -26.10 5.33 22.73
N PRO A 382 -25.61 6.13 21.76
CA PRO A 382 -26.42 7.15 21.12
C PRO A 382 -27.50 6.52 20.24
N ARG A 383 -28.71 7.07 20.32
CA ARG A 383 -29.82 6.80 19.40
C ARG A 383 -30.23 8.08 18.73
N LEU A 384 -30.33 8.04 17.41
CA LEU A 384 -30.66 9.16 16.52
C LEU A 384 -31.95 8.82 15.75
N PRO A 385 -33.15 8.92 16.35
CA PRO A 385 -34.40 8.51 15.72
C PRO A 385 -34.71 9.26 14.41
N PHE A 386 -34.14 10.47 14.25
CA PHE A 386 -34.29 11.28 13.04
C PHE A 386 -33.33 10.87 11.90
N ALA A 387 -32.31 10.05 12.18
CA ALA A 387 -31.30 9.63 11.23
C ALA A 387 -31.77 8.42 10.41
N VAL A 388 -32.94 8.58 9.77
CA VAL A 388 -33.65 7.54 9.01
C VAL A 388 -33.08 7.30 7.62
N GLY A 389 -32.22 8.20 7.13
CA GLY A 389 -31.66 8.14 5.80
C GLY A 389 -30.82 6.87 5.57
N LEU A 390 -31.13 6.15 4.50
CA LEU A 390 -30.55 4.85 4.17
C LEU A 390 -29.18 4.96 3.50
N ARG A 391 -28.32 3.96 3.71
CA ARG A 391 -26.97 3.80 3.13
C ARG A 391 -26.81 2.35 2.67
N ASN A 392 -26.06 2.11 1.59
CA ASN A 392 -25.76 0.77 1.09
C ASN A 392 -24.30 0.36 1.31
N PRO A 393 -23.82 0.23 2.57
CA PRO A 393 -22.43 -0.09 2.83
C PRO A 393 -22.04 -1.45 2.25
N ILE A 394 -20.88 -1.51 1.61
CA ILE A 394 -20.37 -2.71 0.94
C ILE A 394 -19.12 -3.23 1.63
N HIS A 395 -19.06 -4.55 1.83
CA HIS A 395 -17.86 -5.17 2.40
C HIS A 395 -16.71 -5.11 1.38
N ALA A 396 -15.49 -4.82 1.84
CA ALA A 396 -14.31 -4.74 1.00
C ALA A 396 -14.08 -6.07 0.24
N ASP A 397 -14.31 -7.20 0.91
CA ASP A 397 -14.22 -8.53 0.28
C ASP A 397 -15.31 -8.76 -0.79
N ASP A 398 -16.54 -8.27 -0.59
CA ASP A 398 -17.61 -8.38 -1.61
C ASP A 398 -17.23 -7.56 -2.85
N LEU A 399 -16.67 -6.36 -2.62
CA LEU A 399 -16.18 -5.48 -3.67
C LEU A 399 -15.03 -6.15 -4.42
N ALA A 400 -14.07 -6.73 -3.71
CA ALA A 400 -12.93 -7.44 -4.28
C ALA A 400 -13.38 -8.66 -5.10
N GLU A 401 -14.30 -9.47 -4.57
CA GLU A 401 -14.85 -10.63 -5.26
C GLU A 401 -15.57 -10.23 -6.56
N TRP A 402 -16.36 -9.16 -6.53
CA TRP A 402 -17.00 -8.64 -7.73
C TRP A 402 -15.98 -8.20 -8.76
N ILE A 403 -14.95 -7.46 -8.35
CA ILE A 403 -13.84 -7.03 -9.24
C ILE A 403 -13.18 -8.26 -9.88
N MET A 404 -12.87 -9.30 -9.10
CA MET A 404 -12.26 -10.53 -9.60
C MET A 404 -13.15 -11.28 -10.59
N ARG A 405 -14.46 -11.35 -10.35
CA ARG A 405 -15.40 -11.99 -11.28
C ARG A 405 -15.50 -11.23 -12.60
N VAL A 406 -15.56 -9.91 -12.53
CA VAL A 406 -15.59 -9.03 -13.71
C VAL A 406 -14.28 -9.13 -14.51
N LEU A 407 -13.13 -9.21 -13.84
CA LEU A 407 -11.83 -9.44 -14.49
C LEU A 407 -11.71 -10.84 -15.12
N GLY A 408 -12.33 -11.86 -14.50
CA GLY A 408 -12.30 -13.25 -14.96
C GLY A 408 -13.29 -13.57 -16.08
N SER A 409 -14.35 -12.79 -16.24
CA SER A 409 -15.31 -12.96 -17.34
C SER A 409 -14.79 -12.32 -18.62
N SER A 410 -14.05 -13.08 -19.44
CA SER A 410 -13.55 -12.63 -20.75
C SER A 410 -14.65 -12.41 -21.82
N SER A 411 -15.93 -12.46 -21.45
CA SER A 411 -17.04 -12.36 -22.39
C SER A 411 -18.20 -11.58 -21.80
N LYS A 412 -18.75 -10.66 -22.62
CA LYS A 412 -20.00 -9.89 -22.43
C LYS A 412 -19.95 -8.56 -21.69
N LEU A 413 -18.92 -7.78 -21.94
CA LEU A 413 -18.99 -6.33 -21.74
C LEU A 413 -18.56 -5.62 -23.04
N ASP A 414 -19.20 -6.04 -24.15
CA ASP A 414 -19.04 -5.51 -25.52
C ASP A 414 -19.59 -4.08 -25.71
N THR A 415 -19.59 -3.27 -24.65
CA THR A 415 -20.14 -1.92 -24.71
C THR A 415 -19.12 -0.92 -24.20
N GLU A 416 -18.97 0.15 -25.00
CA GLU A 416 -18.51 1.47 -24.59
C GLU A 416 -18.69 1.69 -23.08
N LEU A 417 -17.58 1.95 -22.40
CA LEU A 417 -17.48 2.54 -21.06
C LEU A 417 -18.76 2.46 -20.18
N ALA A 418 -18.79 1.57 -19.18
CA ALA A 418 -19.88 1.52 -18.21
C ALA A 418 -19.45 2.11 -16.86
N VAL A 419 -20.15 3.18 -16.46
CA VAL A 419 -20.13 3.69 -15.10
C VAL A 419 -21.20 2.94 -14.30
N VAL A 420 -20.80 2.29 -13.22
CA VAL A 420 -21.66 1.36 -12.47
C VAL A 420 -21.69 1.70 -10.99
N GLU A 421 -22.89 1.93 -10.47
CA GLU A 421 -23.12 2.07 -9.02
C GLU A 421 -23.25 0.70 -8.37
N TYR A 422 -22.38 0.37 -7.42
CA TYR A 422 -22.35 -0.96 -6.80
C TYR A 422 -22.71 -0.88 -5.31
N PRO A 423 -24.00 -1.11 -4.96
CA PRO A 423 -24.44 -1.07 -3.57
C PRO A 423 -24.01 -2.32 -2.82
N GLY A 424 -23.85 -2.21 -1.50
CA GLY A 424 -23.74 -3.37 -0.63
C GLY A 424 -25.05 -4.17 -0.47
N GLY A 425 -24.99 -5.24 0.30
CA GLY A 425 -26.07 -6.23 0.40
C GLY A 425 -27.27 -5.80 1.25
N GLU A 426 -27.13 -4.74 2.05
CA GLU A 426 -28.15 -4.34 3.00
C GLU A 426 -28.25 -2.80 3.10
N PRO A 427 -29.39 -2.19 2.73
CA PRO A 427 -29.66 -0.80 3.05
C PRO A 427 -29.86 -0.65 4.57
N ILE A 428 -29.06 0.21 5.20
CA ILE A 428 -29.16 0.50 6.63
C ILE A 428 -29.23 2.01 6.90
N SER A 429 -29.99 2.40 7.91
CA SER A 429 -29.97 3.79 8.40
C SER A 429 -28.70 4.09 9.19
N PHE A 430 -28.36 5.37 9.36
CA PHE A 430 -27.20 5.76 10.18
C PHE A 430 -27.40 5.38 11.67
N ASP A 431 -28.64 5.43 12.18
CA ASP A 431 -28.94 4.93 13.53
C ASP A 431 -28.65 3.43 13.68
N THR A 432 -29.00 2.62 12.66
CA THR A 432 -28.70 1.18 12.63
C THR A 432 -27.20 0.92 12.54
N LEU A 433 -26.48 1.72 11.74
CA LEU A 433 -25.03 1.67 11.64
C LEU A 433 -24.37 1.93 13.00
N LEU A 434 -24.77 2.99 13.70
CA LEU A 434 -24.29 3.30 15.05
C LEU A 434 -24.59 2.18 16.03
N ALA A 435 -25.81 1.62 15.98
CA ALA A 435 -26.23 0.53 16.84
C ALA A 435 -25.31 -0.69 16.67
N ARG A 436 -25.07 -1.15 15.44
CA ARG A 436 -24.20 -2.30 15.17
C ARG A 436 -22.73 -2.03 15.51
N CYS A 437 -22.26 -0.81 15.30
CA CYS A 437 -20.92 -0.42 15.75
C CYS A 437 -20.79 -0.48 17.27
N ALA A 438 -21.84 -0.06 18.02
CA ALA A 438 -21.85 -0.14 19.47
C ALA A 438 -21.82 -1.59 19.97
N ASP A 439 -22.59 -2.47 19.32
CA ASP A 439 -22.61 -3.91 19.64
C ASP A 439 -21.24 -4.56 19.37
N SER A 440 -20.51 -4.10 18.35
CA SER A 440 -19.19 -4.67 18.00
C SER A 440 -18.03 -4.27 18.95
N VAL A 441 -18.26 -3.35 19.89
CA VAL A 441 -17.24 -2.85 20.83
C VAL A 441 -17.68 -2.98 22.30
N ASP A 442 -18.70 -3.80 22.58
CA ASP A 442 -19.28 -3.99 23.91
C ASP A 442 -19.61 -2.67 24.64
N CYS A 443 -20.14 -1.70 23.88
CA CYS A 443 -20.50 -0.40 24.42
C CYS A 443 -21.64 -0.53 25.48
N PRO A 444 -21.60 0.21 26.59
CA PRO A 444 -22.60 0.12 27.66
C PRO A 444 -24.06 0.29 27.20
N VAL A 445 -25.00 -0.41 27.85
CA VAL A 445 -26.43 -0.47 27.48
C VAL A 445 -27.19 0.86 27.69
N ARG A 446 -26.63 1.81 28.45
CA ARG A 446 -27.31 3.09 28.75
C ARG A 446 -27.54 3.89 27.48
N THR A 447 -28.80 3.93 27.04
CA THR A 447 -29.18 4.56 25.77
C THR A 447 -29.42 6.05 25.96
N LEU A 448 -28.78 6.87 25.11
CA LEU A 448 -28.99 8.32 25.06
C LEU A 448 -29.68 8.70 23.75
N ARG A 449 -30.93 9.14 23.84
CA ARG A 449 -31.66 9.67 22.69
C ARG A 449 -31.19 11.10 22.43
N VAL A 450 -30.66 11.34 21.23
CA VAL A 450 -30.23 12.68 20.79
C VAL A 450 -31.19 13.11 19.69
N ASN A 451 -31.79 14.29 19.84
CA ASN A 451 -32.65 14.87 18.82
C ASN A 451 -31.83 15.69 17.80
N HIS A 452 -32.47 16.08 16.70
CA HIS A 452 -31.81 16.77 15.58
C HIS A 452 -31.07 18.05 16.03
N LEU A 453 -31.72 18.89 16.83
CA LEU A 453 -31.14 20.14 17.32
C LEU A 453 -29.94 19.91 18.24
N ALA A 454 -30.06 18.97 19.19
CA ALA A 454 -28.99 18.62 20.10
C ALA A 454 -27.76 18.11 19.35
N LEU A 455 -27.94 17.25 18.32
CA LEU A 455 -26.81 16.79 17.51
C LEU A 455 -26.16 17.94 16.72
N ARG A 456 -26.95 18.88 16.18
CA ARG A 456 -26.40 20.09 15.51
C ARG A 456 -25.54 20.90 16.47
N CYS A 457 -25.98 21.12 17.70
CA CYS A 457 -25.19 21.83 18.72
C CYS A 457 -23.90 21.09 19.06
N ILE A 458 -23.96 19.76 19.25
CA ILE A 458 -22.78 18.91 19.53
C ILE A 458 -21.77 19.00 18.39
N ILE A 459 -22.20 18.79 17.15
CA ILE A 459 -21.33 18.86 15.97
C ILE A 459 -20.74 20.26 15.79
N PHE A 460 -21.55 21.31 16.03
CA PHE A 460 -21.08 22.69 16.00
C PHE A 460 -19.98 22.98 17.03
N ALA A 461 -20.09 22.42 18.24
CA ALA A 461 -19.04 22.52 19.26
C ALA A 461 -17.80 21.71 18.88
N LEU A 462 -17.97 20.44 18.48
CA LEU A 462 -16.88 19.53 18.11
C LEU A 462 -16.03 20.09 16.97
N ARG A 463 -16.64 20.72 15.97
CA ARG A 463 -15.92 21.34 14.83
C ARG A 463 -14.93 22.44 15.20
N ARG A 464 -15.02 23.01 16.42
CA ARG A 464 -14.03 23.98 16.92
C ARG A 464 -12.76 23.31 17.44
N LEU A 465 -12.79 21.99 17.66
CA LEU A 465 -11.63 21.22 18.06
C LEU A 465 -10.80 20.82 16.83
N PRO A 466 -9.46 20.90 16.90
CA PRO A 466 -8.58 20.56 15.77
C PRO A 466 -8.84 19.15 15.19
N THR A 467 -9.22 18.20 16.04
CA THR A 467 -9.45 16.80 15.67
C THR A 467 -10.72 16.57 14.83
N PHE A 468 -11.71 17.46 14.91
CA PHE A 468 -13.04 17.28 14.29
C PHE A 468 -13.41 18.40 13.32
N GLY A 469 -12.46 19.27 12.94
CA GLY A 469 -12.68 20.38 12.02
C GLY A 469 -13.12 19.94 10.60
N GLU A 470 -12.89 18.67 10.24
CA GLU A 470 -13.23 18.10 8.93
C GLU A 470 -14.72 17.75 8.76
N ILE A 471 -15.54 17.76 9.82
CA ILE A 471 -16.96 17.36 9.72
C ILE A 471 -17.78 18.37 8.85
N PRO A 472 -18.65 17.92 7.92
CA PRO A 472 -19.50 18.81 7.11
C PRO A 472 -20.52 19.64 7.90
N LYS A 473 -20.92 20.80 7.36
CA LYS A 473 -21.86 21.73 8.06
C LYS A 473 -23.29 21.19 8.03
N ASP A 474 -23.60 20.55 6.93
CA ASP A 474 -24.83 19.84 6.59
C ASP A 474 -24.83 18.37 7.05
N PHE A 475 -23.79 17.93 7.78
CA PHE A 475 -23.66 16.52 8.20
C PHE A 475 -24.93 15.98 8.88
N VAL A 476 -25.49 16.76 9.81
CA VAL A 476 -26.67 16.36 10.58
C VAL A 476 -27.91 16.32 9.69
N ASP A 477 -28.09 17.31 8.82
CA ASP A 477 -29.23 17.38 7.90
C ASP A 477 -29.18 16.20 6.90
N ARG A 478 -27.98 15.74 6.53
CA ARG A 478 -27.76 14.57 5.66
C ARG A 478 -28.09 13.23 6.30
N LEU A 479 -28.20 13.13 7.63
CA LEU A 479 -28.53 11.87 8.30
C LEU A 479 -29.97 11.41 8.02
N ALA A 480 -30.86 12.33 7.67
CA ALA A 480 -32.24 12.03 7.30
C ALA A 480 -32.43 11.76 5.80
N GLN A 481 -31.43 12.04 4.97
CA GLN A 481 -31.50 11.88 3.50
C GLN A 481 -31.05 10.49 3.08
N ASP A 482 -31.74 9.87 2.13
CA ASP A 482 -31.34 8.58 1.56
C ASP A 482 -30.15 8.72 0.60
N PHE A 483 -29.16 7.84 0.77
CA PHE A 483 -28.02 7.66 -0.15
C PHE A 483 -27.90 6.17 -0.50
N THR A 484 -28.99 5.62 -1.01
CA THR A 484 -29.05 4.29 -1.61
C THR A 484 -29.10 4.42 -3.12
N PHE A 485 -28.24 3.66 -3.78
CA PHE A 485 -28.09 3.67 -5.23
C PHE A 485 -28.27 2.24 -5.74
N THR A 486 -28.95 2.10 -6.87
CA THR A 486 -29.18 0.79 -7.51
C THR A 486 -29.03 0.97 -9.00
N ASP A 487 -27.98 0.38 -9.57
CA ASP A 487 -27.85 0.20 -11.00
C ASP A 487 -28.04 -1.28 -11.34
N THR A 488 -29.04 -1.59 -12.17
CA THR A 488 -29.31 -2.95 -12.65
C THR A 488 -28.16 -3.51 -13.47
N ARG A 489 -27.35 -2.66 -14.12
CA ARG A 489 -26.15 -3.06 -14.88
C ARG A 489 -25.08 -3.67 -13.98
N ALA A 490 -24.99 -3.24 -12.73
CA ALA A 490 -24.02 -3.76 -11.76
C ALA A 490 -24.27 -5.22 -11.39
N SER A 491 -25.55 -5.60 -11.32
CA SER A 491 -25.99 -6.96 -11.01
C SER A 491 -25.88 -7.89 -12.22
N LEU A 492 -25.94 -7.33 -13.44
CA LEU A 492 -25.80 -8.06 -14.70
C LEU A 492 -24.34 -8.39 -15.04
N ALA A 493 -23.37 -7.57 -14.62
CA ALA A 493 -21.95 -7.77 -14.91
C ALA A 493 -21.30 -8.91 -14.10
N ALA A 494 -21.67 -9.06 -12.83
CA ALA A 494 -21.30 -10.20 -11.99
C ALA A 494 -22.22 -10.26 -10.77
N SER A 495 -22.99 -11.34 -10.64
CA SER A 495 -23.72 -11.59 -9.39
C SER A 495 -22.72 -12.02 -8.32
N VAL A 496 -22.74 -11.35 -7.17
CA VAL A 496 -21.99 -11.73 -5.97
C VAL A 496 -22.99 -11.71 -4.82
N GLU A 497 -22.96 -12.74 -3.97
CA GLU A 497 -23.74 -12.72 -2.75
C GLU A 497 -23.12 -11.70 -1.80
N LYS A 498 -23.86 -10.63 -1.52
CA LYS A 498 -23.35 -9.50 -0.75
C LYS A 498 -23.59 -9.73 0.73
N ARG A 499 -22.55 -9.55 1.54
CA ARG A 499 -22.63 -9.68 2.99
C ARG A 499 -23.47 -8.54 3.58
N ARG A 500 -24.16 -8.87 4.67
CA ARG A 500 -24.84 -7.86 5.51
C ARG A 500 -23.82 -6.99 6.24
N PHE A 501 -24.24 -5.79 6.62
CA PHE A 501 -23.37 -4.88 7.35
C PHE A 501 -23.03 -5.43 8.73
N ARG A 502 -21.77 -5.85 8.92
CA ARG A 502 -21.20 -6.31 10.20
C ARG A 502 -19.90 -5.55 10.43
N PRO A 503 -19.94 -4.45 11.20
CA PRO A 503 -18.83 -3.50 11.29
C PRO A 503 -17.62 -4.03 12.05
#